data_AF-A0A3D5KLQ5-F1
#
_entry.id   AF-A0A3D5KLQ5-F1
#
_cell.length_a   1.000
_cell.length_b   1.000
_cell.length_c   1.000
_cell.angle_alpha   90.00
_cell.angle_beta   90.00
_cell.angle_gamma   90.00
#
_symmetry.space_group_name_H-M   'P 1'
#
loop_
_entity.id
_entity.type
_entity.pdbx_description
1 polymer ?
#
loop_
_entity_poly.entity_id
_entity_poly.type
_entity_poly.pdbx_seq_one_letter_code
_entity_poly.pdbx_strand_id
1 'polypeptide(L)'
;MITMIKAINLGDNSEKAVTIEEIGNLELSGLWLELVDPSPEELKAVSEKAQIPTCFLRLPEIDGFVDLRLETGFSIITFVVLKDIAATKEVYPIVMAFSKNYLITVTKKEAQAIINIAKERMSKTKIDPPAQVTY
;
A
#
# COMPACT_ATOMS: atom_id res chain seq x y z
N MET A 1 4.00 4.03 -21.60
CA MET A 1 3.47 4.69 -20.39
C MET A 1 4.27 4.18 -19.21
N ILE A 2 4.72 5.06 -18.33
CA ILE A 2 5.28 4.66 -17.04
C ILE A 2 4.07 4.44 -16.13
N THR A 3 3.91 3.22 -15.64
CA THR A 3 2.79 2.85 -14.79
C THR A 3 3.12 3.13 -13.34
N MET A 4 2.18 3.75 -12.61
CA MET A 4 2.38 4.20 -11.24
C MET A 4 1.90 3.18 -10.20
N ILE A 5 1.56 1.97 -10.65
CA ILE A 5 1.10 0.86 -9.82
C ILE A 5 2.13 -0.27 -9.83
N LYS A 6 2.58 -0.67 -8.65
CA LYS A 6 3.39 -1.87 -8.41
C LYS A 6 2.58 -2.88 -7.59
N ALA A 7 2.51 -4.12 -8.05
CA ALA A 7 2.00 -5.24 -7.27
C ALA A 7 3.18 -6.00 -6.65
N ILE A 8 3.10 -6.22 -5.35
CA ILE A 8 4.09 -6.91 -4.54
C ILE A 8 3.40 -8.15 -3.95
N ASN A 9 3.91 -9.33 -4.27
CA ASN A 9 3.39 -10.57 -3.69
C ASN A 9 3.88 -10.70 -2.24
N LEU A 10 2.95 -10.82 -1.30
CA LEU A 10 3.26 -10.87 0.13
C LEU A 10 3.86 -12.21 0.58
N GLY A 11 3.71 -13.26 -0.21
CA GLY A 11 4.28 -14.58 0.06
C GLY A 11 5.75 -14.69 -0.35
N ASP A 12 6.13 -14.13 -1.49
CA ASP A 12 7.49 -14.30 -2.06
C ASP A 12 8.29 -13.00 -2.27
N ASN A 13 7.69 -11.83 -2.05
CA ASN A 13 8.25 -10.50 -2.30
C ASN A 13 8.57 -10.22 -3.79
N SER A 14 8.00 -10.98 -4.72
CA SER A 14 8.10 -10.63 -6.14
C SER A 14 7.34 -9.34 -6.44
N GLU A 15 7.93 -8.51 -7.30
CA GLU A 15 7.40 -7.20 -7.67
C GLU A 15 7.14 -7.14 -9.17
N LYS A 16 6.00 -6.57 -9.56
CA LYS A 16 5.64 -6.35 -10.96
C LYS A 16 4.93 -5.00 -11.10
N ALA A 17 5.32 -4.20 -12.10
CA ALA A 17 4.51 -3.05 -12.52
C ALA A 17 3.23 -3.55 -13.21
N VAL A 18 2.08 -2.96 -12.89
CA VAL A 18 0.77 -3.47 -13.34
C VAL A 18 -0.05 -2.38 -14.00
N THR A 19 -0.44 -2.56 -15.27
CA THR A 19 -1.26 -1.58 -15.99
C THR A 19 -2.73 -1.58 -15.53
N ILE A 20 -3.48 -0.54 -15.87
CA ILE A 20 -4.92 -0.44 -15.57
C ILE A 20 -5.68 -1.67 -16.08
N GLU A 21 -5.36 -2.14 -17.29
CA GLU A 21 -6.01 -3.31 -17.91
C GLU A 21 -5.70 -4.60 -17.14
N GLU A 22 -4.48 -4.72 -16.61
CA GLU A 22 -4.07 -5.87 -15.81
C GLU A 22 -4.73 -5.88 -14.41
N ILE A 23 -5.03 -4.72 -13.82
CA ILE A 23 -5.70 -4.60 -12.50
C ILE A 23 -7.06 -5.31 -12.50
N GLY A 24 -7.83 -5.21 -13.59
CA GLY A 24 -9.13 -5.86 -13.69
C GLY A 24 -9.07 -7.37 -13.48
N ASN A 25 -8.01 -8.01 -13.97
CA ASN A 25 -7.80 -9.46 -13.90
C ASN A 25 -6.97 -9.91 -12.70
N LEU A 26 -6.42 -8.99 -11.92
CA LEU A 26 -5.51 -9.31 -10.82
C LEU A 26 -6.26 -9.97 -9.64
N GLU A 27 -5.73 -11.02 -9.02
CA GLU A 27 -6.25 -11.51 -7.75
C GLU A 27 -5.59 -10.75 -6.60
N LEU A 28 -6.35 -9.97 -5.83
CA LEU A 28 -5.77 -9.14 -4.75
C LEU A 28 -5.26 -9.95 -3.55
N SER A 29 -5.69 -11.20 -3.41
CA SER A 29 -5.34 -12.02 -2.25
C SER A 29 -3.83 -12.25 -2.16
N GLY A 30 -3.25 -11.92 -1.02
CA GLY A 30 -1.81 -12.00 -0.79
C GLY A 30 -1.02 -10.93 -1.54
N LEU A 31 -1.64 -9.86 -2.05
CA LEU A 31 -0.94 -8.78 -2.73
C LEU A 31 -0.91 -7.49 -1.92
N TRP A 32 0.18 -6.76 -2.08
CA TRP A 32 0.28 -5.35 -1.77
C TRP A 32 0.34 -4.55 -3.07
N LEU A 33 -0.62 -3.65 -3.28
CA LEU A 33 -0.57 -2.65 -4.34
C LEU A 33 0.04 -1.35 -3.83
N GLU A 34 1.18 -0.98 -4.37
CA GLU A 34 1.82 0.32 -4.16
C GLU A 34 1.47 1.25 -5.32
N LEU A 35 0.81 2.37 -5.02
CA LEU A 35 0.47 3.42 -5.97
C LEU A 35 1.27 4.68 -5.64
N VAL A 36 2.14 5.10 -6.55
CA VAL A 36 3.02 6.27 -6.37
C VAL A 36 2.64 7.36 -7.36
N ASP A 37 2.05 8.44 -6.85
CA ASP A 37 1.48 9.54 -7.65
C ASP A 37 0.51 9.03 -8.75
N PRO A 38 -0.48 8.18 -8.40
CA PRO A 38 -1.34 7.57 -9.41
C PRO A 38 -2.22 8.63 -10.09
N SER A 39 -2.44 8.43 -11.38
CA SER A 39 -3.47 9.17 -12.11
C SER A 39 -4.87 8.89 -11.54
N PRO A 40 -5.85 9.78 -11.77
CA PRO A 40 -7.24 9.53 -11.36
C PRO A 40 -7.82 8.22 -11.91
N GLU A 41 -7.39 7.80 -13.10
CA GLU A 41 -7.83 6.56 -13.76
C GLU A 41 -7.24 5.33 -13.08
N GLU A 42 -5.93 5.33 -12.77
CA GLU A 42 -5.27 4.27 -12.00
C GLU A 42 -5.89 4.12 -10.61
N LEU A 43 -6.12 5.24 -9.91
CA LEU A 43 -6.73 5.22 -8.59
C LEU A 43 -8.16 4.66 -8.62
N LYS A 44 -8.92 5.02 -9.66
CA LYS A 44 -10.28 4.51 -9.88
C LYS A 44 -10.26 3.01 -10.18
N ALA A 45 -9.37 2.52 -11.03
CA ALA A 45 -9.26 1.09 -11.35
C ALA A 45 -8.96 0.24 -10.11
N VAL A 46 -8.03 0.69 -9.26
CA VAL A 46 -7.70 0.01 -8.00
C VAL A 46 -8.85 0.10 -7.01
N SER A 47 -9.51 1.25 -6.91
CA SER A 47 -10.72 1.47 -6.09
C SER A 47 -11.84 0.50 -6.45
N GLU A 48 -12.17 0.36 -7.72
CA GLU A 48 -13.18 -0.58 -8.22
C GLU A 48 -12.78 -2.02 -7.93
N LYS A 49 -11.52 -2.37 -8.17
CA LYS A 49 -11.01 -3.72 -7.95
C LYS A 49 -11.03 -4.13 -6.48
N ALA A 50 -10.68 -3.21 -5.58
CA ALA A 50 -10.67 -3.42 -4.14
C ALA A 50 -12.05 -3.27 -3.48
N GLN A 51 -13.04 -2.78 -4.23
CA GLN A 51 -14.37 -2.40 -3.74
C GLN A 51 -14.30 -1.35 -2.62
N ILE A 52 -13.35 -0.42 -2.70
CA ILE A 52 -13.17 0.69 -1.77
C ILE A 52 -13.59 1.98 -2.47
N PRO A 53 -14.43 2.84 -1.88
CA PRO A 53 -14.76 4.14 -2.46
C PRO A 53 -13.50 4.96 -2.78
N THR A 54 -13.40 5.49 -4.01
CA THR A 54 -12.20 6.21 -4.47
C THR A 54 -11.86 7.39 -3.57
N CYS A 55 -12.86 8.04 -2.97
CA CYS A 55 -12.65 9.15 -2.03
C CYS A 55 -11.81 8.76 -0.82
N PHE A 56 -11.81 7.49 -0.40
CA PHE A 56 -11.01 7.06 0.73
C PHE A 56 -9.56 6.70 0.36
N LEU A 57 -9.26 6.48 -0.92
CA LEU A 57 -7.90 6.22 -1.40
C LEU A 57 -7.17 7.51 -1.81
N ARG A 58 -7.89 8.63 -1.93
CA ARG A 58 -7.29 9.92 -2.29
C ARG A 58 -6.39 10.42 -1.17
N LEU A 59 -5.22 10.91 -1.57
CA LEU A 59 -4.36 11.65 -0.67
C LEU A 59 -5.08 12.94 -0.20
N PRO A 60 -5.02 13.26 1.10
CA PRO A 60 -5.56 14.52 1.60
C PRO A 60 -4.76 15.70 1.03
N GLU A 61 -5.46 16.80 0.76
CA GLU A 61 -4.84 18.05 0.30
C GLU A 61 -4.18 18.85 1.44
N ILE A 62 -4.54 18.53 2.69
CA ILE A 62 -4.08 19.23 3.89
C ILE A 62 -2.88 18.49 4.49
N ASP A 63 -1.79 19.22 4.70
CA ASP A 63 -0.62 18.72 5.42
C ASP A 63 -0.98 18.38 6.87
N GLY A 64 -0.50 17.22 7.36
CA GLY A 64 -0.73 16.81 8.75
C GLY A 64 -2.05 16.10 9.03
N PHE A 65 -2.85 15.79 8.00
CA PHE A 65 -4.06 14.99 8.19
C PHE A 65 -3.74 13.55 8.59
N VAL A 66 -4.26 13.13 9.75
CA VAL A 66 -4.15 11.77 10.28
C VAL A 66 -5.55 11.29 10.60
N ASP A 67 -5.91 10.12 10.10
CA ASP A 67 -7.25 9.55 10.27
C ASP A 67 -7.19 8.02 10.33
N LEU A 68 -8.14 7.42 11.03
CA LEU A 68 -8.36 5.99 11.08
C LEU A 68 -9.84 5.72 10.84
N ARG A 69 -10.12 4.99 9.77
CA ARG A 69 -11.47 4.59 9.39
C ARG A 69 -11.57 3.07 9.37
N LEU A 70 -12.57 2.56 10.08
CA LEU A 70 -12.89 1.13 10.15
C LEU A 70 -14.20 0.90 9.42
N GLU A 71 -14.16 0.15 8.32
CA GLU A 71 -15.35 -0.22 7.54
C GLU A 71 -15.55 -1.74 7.61
N THR A 72 -16.72 -2.21 7.21
CA THR A 72 -16.95 -3.66 7.12
C THR A 72 -16.16 -4.22 5.93
N GLY A 73 -15.09 -4.96 6.20
CA GLY A 73 -14.30 -5.67 5.19
C GLY A 73 -12.97 -5.01 4.83
N PHE A 74 -12.77 -3.74 5.14
CA PHE A 74 -11.51 -3.04 4.97
C PHE A 74 -11.33 -1.95 6.04
N SER A 75 -10.11 -1.49 6.22
CA SER A 75 -9.76 -0.38 7.11
C SER A 75 -8.78 0.54 6.39
N ILE A 76 -8.81 1.81 6.77
CA ILE A 76 -8.01 2.85 6.13
C ILE A 76 -7.31 3.66 7.21
N ILE A 77 -6.00 3.80 7.08
CA ILE A 77 -5.19 4.66 7.92
C ILE A 77 -4.58 5.71 7.00
N THR A 78 -4.80 6.96 7.33
CA THR A 78 -4.09 8.08 6.72
C THR A 78 -3.12 8.63 7.74
N PHE A 79 -1.86 8.78 7.35
CA PHE A 79 -0.81 9.29 8.22
C PHE A 79 0.20 10.10 7.42
N VAL A 80 1.04 10.85 8.10
CA VAL A 80 2.09 11.64 7.46
C VAL A 80 3.47 11.02 7.71
N VAL A 81 4.31 11.07 6.68
CA VAL A 81 5.74 10.74 6.81
C VAL A 81 6.54 12.03 6.76
N LEU A 82 7.43 12.18 7.73
CA LEU A 82 8.45 13.22 7.72
C LEU A 82 9.73 12.64 7.13
N LYS A 83 10.22 13.23 6.04
CA LYS A 83 11.52 12.88 5.46
C LYS A 83 12.47 14.05 5.69
N ASP A 84 13.51 13.80 6.47
CA ASP A 84 14.57 14.78 6.72
C ASP A 84 15.61 14.69 5.61
N ILE A 85 15.65 15.70 4.73
CA ILE A 85 16.64 15.77 3.64
C ILE A 85 17.44 17.06 3.83
N ALA A 86 18.47 17.01 4.68
CA ALA A 86 19.62 17.92 4.82
C ALA A 86 19.38 19.45 4.98
N ALA A 87 18.24 20.01 4.60
CA ALA A 87 17.88 21.42 4.66
C ALA A 87 16.35 21.67 4.58
N THR A 88 15.55 20.70 4.11
CA THR A 88 14.08 20.81 4.07
C THR A 88 13.42 19.62 4.77
N LYS A 89 12.43 19.92 5.62
CA LYS A 89 11.50 18.92 6.15
C LYS A 89 10.38 18.75 5.14
N GLU A 90 10.40 17.66 4.39
CA GLU A 90 9.25 17.28 3.56
C GLU A 90 8.27 16.48 4.42
N VAL A 91 7.03 16.95 4.47
CA VAL A 91 5.89 16.22 5.05
C VAL A 91 4.98 15.85 3.89
N TYR A 92 4.62 14.58 3.79
CA TYR A 92 3.62 14.15 2.81
C TYR A 92 2.72 13.07 3.40
N PRO A 93 1.43 13.07 3.00
CA PRO A 93 0.50 12.07 3.48
C PRO A 93 0.70 10.74 2.75
N ILE A 94 0.30 9.68 3.44
CA ILE A 94 0.19 8.32 2.95
C ILE A 94 -1.18 7.82 3.36
N VAL A 95 -1.88 7.24 2.40
CA VAL A 95 -3.11 6.51 2.63
C VAL A 95 -2.82 5.03 2.51
N MET A 96 -3.13 4.28 3.56
CA MET A 96 -3.00 2.84 3.61
C MET A 96 -4.39 2.22 3.78
N ALA A 97 -4.84 1.49 2.78
CA ALA A 97 -6.06 0.70 2.87
C ALA A 97 -5.71 -0.79 2.95
N PHE A 98 -6.33 -1.51 3.87
CA PHE A 98 -6.00 -2.91 4.10
C PHE A 98 -7.22 -3.72 4.48
N SER A 99 -7.14 -5.01 4.16
CA SER A 99 -8.10 -6.01 4.58
C SER A 99 -7.34 -7.22 5.16
N LYS A 100 -8.05 -8.28 5.49
CA LYS A 100 -7.42 -9.56 5.84
C LYS A 100 -6.59 -10.19 4.72
N ASN A 101 -6.83 -9.79 3.46
CA ASN A 101 -6.28 -10.47 2.28
C ASN A 101 -5.31 -9.62 1.47
N TYR A 102 -5.34 -8.29 1.61
CA TYR A 102 -4.55 -7.40 0.76
C TYR A 102 -4.14 -6.12 1.48
N LEU A 103 -3.15 -5.45 0.91
CA LEU A 103 -2.69 -4.12 1.31
C LEU A 103 -2.67 -3.19 0.09
N ILE A 104 -3.04 -1.94 0.27
CA ILE A 104 -2.97 -0.90 -0.75
C ILE A 104 -2.36 0.33 -0.10
N THR A 105 -1.34 0.92 -0.72
CA THR A 105 -0.76 2.18 -0.27
C THR A 105 -0.77 3.18 -1.41
N VAL A 106 -1.25 4.39 -1.13
CA VAL A 106 -1.22 5.52 -2.04
C VAL A 106 -0.29 6.58 -1.46
N THR A 107 0.69 7.02 -2.24
CA THR A 107 1.67 8.05 -1.84
C THR A 107 1.92 9.02 -2.99
N LYS A 108 2.42 10.23 -2.70
CA LYS A 108 2.82 11.20 -3.75
C LYS A 108 4.25 10.97 -4.27
N LYS A 109 5.09 10.32 -3.47
CA LYS A 109 6.49 9.99 -3.78
C LYS A 109 6.79 8.60 -3.23
N GLU A 110 7.79 7.93 -3.80
CA GLU A 110 8.24 6.63 -3.28
C GLU A 110 8.65 6.78 -1.81
N ALA A 111 7.96 6.04 -0.94
CA ALA A 111 8.25 6.00 0.49
C ALA A 111 9.19 4.82 0.79
N GLN A 112 10.44 4.90 0.31
CA GLN A 112 11.42 3.81 0.41
C GLN A 112 11.58 3.25 1.83
N ALA A 113 11.41 4.08 2.87
CA ALA A 113 11.45 3.63 4.26
C ALA A 113 10.32 2.64 4.61
N ILE A 114 9.11 2.85 4.11
CA ILE A 114 7.97 1.93 4.31
C ILE A 114 8.22 0.63 3.55
N ILE A 115 8.69 0.74 2.30
CA ILE A 115 9.06 -0.41 1.47
C ILE A 115 10.12 -1.26 2.18
N ASN A 116 11.16 -0.63 2.72
CA ASN A 116 12.23 -1.34 3.44
C ASN A 116 11.73 -2.00 4.72
N ILE A 117 10.94 -1.29 5.53
CA ILE A 117 10.36 -1.85 6.77
C ILE A 117 9.42 -3.03 6.46
N ALA A 118 8.58 -2.91 5.43
CA ALA A 118 7.70 -3.99 5.00
C ALA A 118 8.52 -5.22 4.59
N LYS A 119 9.53 -5.04 3.73
CA LYS A 119 10.44 -6.10 3.28
C LYS A 119 11.19 -6.77 4.44
N GLU A 120 11.70 -5.99 5.39
CA GLU A 120 12.41 -6.50 6.57
C GLU A 120 11.51 -7.28 7.53
N ARG A 121 10.25 -6.88 7.70
CA ARG A 121 9.31 -7.63 8.55
C ARG A 121 8.89 -8.93 7.89
N MET A 122 8.62 -8.92 6.59
CA MET A 122 8.21 -10.11 5.84
C MET A 122 9.32 -11.15 5.69
N SER A 123 10.59 -10.72 5.63
CA SER A 123 11.73 -11.65 5.62
C SER A 123 11.90 -12.36 6.97
N LYS A 124 11.56 -11.71 8.10
CA LYS A 124 11.61 -12.30 9.44
C LYS A 124 10.50 -13.33 9.67
N THR A 125 9.29 -13.12 9.15
CA THR A 125 8.17 -14.06 9.31
C THR A 125 8.38 -15.40 8.58
N LYS A 126 9.28 -15.46 7.59
CA LYS A 126 9.64 -16.71 6.92
C LYS A 126 10.54 -17.64 7.74
N ILE A 127 11.08 -17.17 8.86
CA ILE A 127 12.15 -17.87 9.60
C ILE A 127 11.63 -18.59 10.84
N ASP A 128 10.42 -18.32 11.32
CA ASP A 128 9.86 -19.05 12.46
C ASP A 128 9.00 -20.26 11.99
N PRO A 129 9.52 -21.50 12.03
CA PRO A 129 8.68 -22.67 11.94
C PRO A 129 7.70 -22.68 13.13
N PRO A 130 6.48 -23.21 12.95
CA PRO A 130 5.56 -23.38 14.06
C PRO A 130 6.26 -24.20 15.16
N ALA A 131 6.20 -23.72 16.39
CA ALA A 131 6.74 -24.43 17.54
C ALA A 131 6.17 -25.86 17.55
N GLN A 132 7.04 -26.85 17.31
CA GLN A 132 6.66 -28.24 17.41
C GLN A 132 6.40 -28.55 18.88
N VAL A 133 5.12 -28.62 19.26
CA VAL A 133 4.72 -29.14 20.57
C VAL A 133 4.92 -30.66 20.51
N THR A 134 5.99 -31.14 21.13
CA THR A 134 6.22 -32.57 21.31
C THR A 134 5.30 -33.05 22.44
N TYR A 135 4.41 -34.00 22.14
CA TYR A 135 3.62 -34.72 23.15
C TYR A 135 4.43 -35.87 23.74
#